data_AF-A0A098TM10-F1
#
_entry.id   AF-A0A098TM10-F1
#
_cell.length_a   1.000
_cell.length_b   1.000
_cell.length_c   1.000
_cell.angle_alpha   90.00
_cell.angle_beta   90.00
_cell.angle_gamma   90.00
#
_symmetry.space_group_name_H-M   'P 1'
#
loop_
_entity.id
_entity.type
_entity.pdbx_description
1 polymer ?
#
loop_
_entity_poly.entity_id
_entity_poly.type
_entity_poly.pdbx_seq_one_letter_code
_entity_poly.pdbx_strand_id
1 'polypeptide(L)'
;MLGAGEAGQQFADIPGIHLVATDYAHADLTLWVRAIAPDLGLILSIVPETFSYTLSELAILRIPTLTTNLGSFTDRIHEGINGFRVSPDPTAVVAKLRTLSQQPQLLAQVTHHLEQTPHRSVAAMVQDYFQLLALRATTPSIVQPESDRWSLLRYFQAEVQRSQAQALDNWTHWQQTQAQLQQTQTQWQQTQAQLQEIQAQLQDTQARLNHADSQYHYALAHLRHTQAQVETAREEIHAMETSKFWKLRDAWFQVKKVLGRSTPQ
;
A
#
# COMPACT_ATOMS: atom_id res chain seq x y z
N MET A 1 19.17 3.87 15.24
CA MET A 1 18.82 5.13 14.54
C MET A 1 17.36 5.06 14.11
N LEU A 2 16.63 6.15 14.31
CA LEU A 2 15.21 6.29 13.99
C LEU A 2 15.02 7.54 13.12
N GLY A 3 14.35 7.42 11.98
CA GLY A 3 14.07 8.57 11.10
C GLY A 3 15.31 9.14 10.43
N ALA A 4 16.31 8.30 10.12
CA ALA A 4 17.58 8.75 9.54
C ALA A 4 17.53 8.97 8.02
N GLY A 5 16.36 8.79 7.39
CA GLY A 5 16.16 8.86 5.94
C GLY A 5 17.07 7.90 5.16
N GLU A 6 17.22 8.17 3.87
CA GLU A 6 18.14 7.40 3.00
C GLU A 6 19.60 7.56 3.42
N ALA A 7 19.98 8.73 3.96
CA ALA A 7 21.33 8.97 4.46
C ALA A 7 21.73 8.02 5.60
N GLY A 8 20.77 7.49 6.36
CA GLY A 8 21.02 6.49 7.41
C GLY A 8 21.48 5.13 6.87
N GLN A 9 21.18 4.79 5.61
CA GLN A 9 21.50 3.48 5.04
C GLN A 9 23.00 3.20 4.98
N GLN A 10 23.83 4.24 4.85
CA GLN A 10 25.29 4.10 4.84
C GLN A 10 25.86 3.49 6.13
N PHE A 11 25.08 3.48 7.21
CA PHE A 11 25.48 2.93 8.51
C PHE A 11 24.85 1.57 8.81
N ALA A 12 24.04 1.00 7.90
CA ALA A 12 23.28 -0.22 8.16
C ALA A 12 24.17 -1.46 8.40
N ASP A 13 25.33 -1.52 7.74
CA ASP A 13 26.26 -2.65 7.84
C ASP A 13 27.28 -2.52 8.98
N ILE A 14 27.19 -1.45 9.79
CA ILE A 14 28.13 -1.23 10.89
C ILE A 14 27.67 -1.99 12.13
N PRO A 15 28.50 -2.90 12.68
CA PRO A 15 28.15 -3.64 13.90
C PRO A 15 27.80 -2.72 15.06
N GLY A 16 26.67 -2.99 15.72
CA GLY A 16 26.16 -2.19 16.84
C GLY A 16 25.31 -0.98 16.43
N ILE A 17 25.13 -0.73 15.12
CA ILE A 17 24.17 0.24 14.61
C ILE A 17 22.95 -0.48 14.06
N HIS A 18 21.78 -0.16 14.59
CA HIS A 18 20.51 -0.68 14.11
C HIS A 18 19.67 0.46 13.54
N LEU A 19 19.36 0.40 12.24
CA LEU A 19 18.41 1.31 11.61
C LEU A 19 17.00 0.75 11.78
N VAL A 20 16.19 1.38 12.63
CA VAL A 20 14.87 0.87 13.04
C VAL A 20 13.78 1.31 12.06
N ALA A 21 13.87 2.55 11.57
CA ALA A 21 13.05 3.04 10.47
C ALA A 21 13.82 4.13 9.72
N THR A 22 13.76 4.10 8.39
CA THR A 22 14.25 5.19 7.54
C THR A 22 13.39 6.43 7.73
N ASP A 23 12.07 6.26 7.70
CA ASP A 23 11.05 7.28 7.92
C ASP A 23 9.92 6.73 8.80
N TYR A 24 9.20 7.61 9.49
CA TYR A 24 8.04 7.23 10.29
C TYR A 24 6.98 8.34 10.28
N ALA A 25 5.70 7.96 10.38
CA ALA A 25 4.64 8.93 10.62
C ALA A 25 4.76 9.48 12.04
N HIS A 26 4.62 10.79 12.23
CA HIS A 26 4.78 11.44 13.55
C HIS A 26 3.93 10.80 14.65
N ALA A 27 2.71 10.36 14.31
CA ALA A 27 1.80 9.67 15.22
C ALA A 27 2.39 8.37 15.81
N ASP A 28 3.30 7.70 15.10
CA ASP A 28 3.91 6.44 15.51
C ASP A 28 5.19 6.64 16.35
N LEU A 29 5.64 7.88 16.56
CA LEU A 29 6.88 8.18 17.29
C LEU A 29 6.93 7.49 18.66
N THR A 30 5.83 7.54 19.41
CA THR A 30 5.75 6.93 20.74
C THR A 30 5.91 5.41 20.68
N LEU A 31 5.36 4.77 19.63
CA LEU A 31 5.48 3.32 19.42
C LEU A 31 6.93 2.95 19.15
N TRP A 32 7.60 3.66 18.24
CA TRP A 32 8.99 3.41 17.90
C TRP A 32 9.93 3.61 19.08
N VAL A 33 9.76 4.71 19.81
CA VAL A 33 10.60 5.01 20.97
C VAL A 33 10.42 3.96 22.07
N ARG A 34 9.19 3.48 22.32
CA ARG A 34 8.95 2.39 23.28
C ARG A 34 9.59 1.08 22.84
N ALA A 35 9.55 0.76 21.55
CA ALA A 35 10.18 -0.46 21.02
C ALA A 35 11.71 -0.43 21.15
N ILE A 36 12.32 0.75 20.98
CA ILE A 36 13.77 0.95 21.16
C ILE A 36 14.14 0.95 22.64
N ALA A 37 13.28 1.51 23.51
CA ALA A 37 13.52 1.76 24.92
C ALA A 37 14.90 2.41 25.20
N PRO A 38 15.18 3.59 24.62
CA PRO A 38 16.51 4.19 24.69
C PRO A 38 16.81 4.76 26.08
N ASP A 39 18.02 4.50 26.58
CA ASP A 39 18.54 5.11 27.81
C ASP A 39 18.97 6.57 27.62
N LEU A 40 19.35 6.92 26.38
CA LEU A 40 19.90 8.23 26.02
C LEU A 40 19.58 8.58 24.57
N GLY A 41 19.06 9.78 24.33
CA GLY A 41 18.89 10.35 22.99
C GLY A 41 20.09 11.22 22.61
N LEU A 42 20.53 11.13 21.34
CA LEU A 42 21.65 11.91 20.82
C LEU A 42 21.16 12.92 19.79
N ILE A 43 21.45 14.22 20.01
CA ILE A 43 21.22 15.29 19.03
C ILE A 43 22.55 16.00 18.79
N LEU A 44 23.34 15.48 17.84
CA LEU A 44 24.73 15.87 17.64
C LEU A 44 24.94 16.78 16.43
N SER A 45 23.97 17.66 16.13
CA SER A 45 24.06 18.60 15.01
C SER A 45 25.30 19.48 15.16
N ILE A 46 26.08 19.60 14.09
CA ILE A 46 27.30 20.45 14.04
C ILE A 46 27.00 21.88 13.59
N VAL A 47 25.74 22.15 13.22
CA VAL A 47 25.23 23.48 12.86
C VAL A 47 24.33 23.97 14.00
N PRO A 48 24.33 25.28 14.34
CA PRO A 48 23.44 25.81 15.37
C PRO A 48 21.96 25.55 15.05
N GLU A 49 21.30 24.73 15.89
CA GLU A 49 19.87 24.46 15.80
C GLU A 49 19.05 25.59 16.41
N THR A 50 17.97 26.01 15.72
CA THR A 50 17.16 27.16 16.16
C THR A 50 16.33 26.89 17.41
N PHE A 51 15.51 25.83 17.41
CA PHE A 51 14.71 25.48 18.59
C PHE A 51 14.77 23.98 18.84
N SER A 52 14.69 23.14 17.80
CA SER A 52 14.62 21.67 17.87
C SER A 52 13.37 21.17 18.61
N TYR A 53 12.36 20.76 17.84
CA TYR A 53 11.20 20.06 18.39
C TYR A 53 11.55 18.64 18.85
N THR A 54 12.53 18.00 18.22
CA THR A 54 13.06 16.69 18.63
C THR A 54 13.55 16.70 20.08
N LEU A 55 14.17 17.81 20.52
CA LEU A 55 14.56 17.94 21.92
C LEU A 55 13.34 17.97 22.86
N SER A 56 12.28 18.71 22.48
CA SER A 56 11.03 18.74 23.24
C SER A 56 10.37 17.37 23.29
N GLU A 57 10.37 16.62 22.18
CA GLU A 57 9.80 15.28 22.09
C GLU A 57 10.52 14.30 23.01
N LEU A 58 11.86 14.28 22.99
CA LEU A 58 12.65 13.42 23.88
C LEU A 58 12.42 13.78 25.36
N ALA A 59 12.32 15.06 25.69
CA ALA A 59 12.00 15.50 27.05
C ALA A 59 10.60 15.04 27.50
N ILE A 60 9.57 15.18 26.65
CA ILE A 60 8.21 14.71 26.92
C ILE A 60 8.17 13.18 27.08
N LEU A 61 8.97 12.48 26.30
CA LEU A 61 9.15 11.02 26.38
C LEU A 61 10.08 10.59 27.53
N ARG A 62 10.58 11.54 28.32
CA ARG A 62 11.43 11.34 29.52
C ARG A 62 12.78 10.68 29.22
N ILE A 63 13.31 10.94 28.03
CA ILE A 63 14.60 10.42 27.59
C ILE A 63 15.66 11.48 27.86
N PRO A 64 16.68 11.19 28.69
CA PRO A 64 17.84 12.06 28.82
C PRO A 64 18.47 12.30 27.45
N THR A 65 18.93 13.52 27.20
CA THR A 65 19.51 13.89 25.91
C THR A 65 20.95 14.36 26.05
N LEU A 66 21.82 13.92 25.14
CA LEU A 66 23.15 14.47 24.95
C LEU A 66 23.15 15.28 23.65
N THR A 67 23.46 16.56 23.76
CA THR A 67 23.46 17.49 22.62
C THR A 67 24.80 18.18 22.45
N THR A 68 25.08 18.68 21.25
CA THR A 68 26.16 19.66 21.06
C THR A 68 25.83 20.97 21.79
N ASN A 69 26.86 21.73 22.19
CA ASN A 69 26.73 23.03 22.84
C ASN A 69 26.63 24.18 21.82
N LEU A 70 25.74 24.02 20.82
CA LEU A 70 25.51 24.97 19.74
C LEU A 70 24.07 25.45 19.70
N GLY A 71 23.88 26.70 19.26
CA GLY A 71 22.54 27.28 19.06
C GLY A 71 21.67 27.21 20.31
N SER A 72 20.40 26.87 20.12
CA SER A 72 19.41 26.81 21.21
C SER A 72 19.69 25.76 22.27
N PHE A 73 20.52 24.75 22.00
CA PHE A 73 20.84 23.74 23.02
C PHE A 73 21.59 24.35 24.21
N THR A 74 22.37 25.41 23.98
CA THR A 74 23.07 26.13 25.06
C THR A 74 22.08 26.78 26.03
N ASP A 75 20.95 27.28 25.53
CA ASP A 75 19.93 27.94 26.36
C ASP A 75 18.91 26.95 26.92
N ARG A 76 18.69 25.82 26.24
CA ARG A 76 17.61 24.87 26.57
C ARG A 76 18.05 23.68 27.41
N ILE A 77 19.31 23.28 27.33
CA ILE A 77 19.85 22.16 28.12
C ILE A 77 20.59 22.70 29.34
N HIS A 78 20.13 22.31 30.51
CA HIS A 78 20.79 22.51 31.79
C HIS A 78 21.44 21.19 32.22
N GLU A 79 22.76 21.22 32.33
CA GLU A 79 23.60 20.05 32.59
C GLU A 79 23.13 19.26 33.82
N GLY A 80 22.81 17.98 33.64
CA GLY A 80 22.36 17.08 34.71
C GLY A 80 20.92 17.33 35.20
N ILE A 81 20.21 18.30 34.63
CA ILE A 81 18.81 18.59 34.97
C ILE A 81 17.90 17.99 33.91
N ASN A 82 18.00 18.44 32.65
CA ASN A 82 17.15 17.99 31.55
C ASN A 82 17.95 17.40 30.37
N GLY A 83 19.27 17.27 30.53
CA GLY A 83 20.17 16.67 29.55
C GLY A 83 21.63 17.00 29.84
N PHE A 84 22.47 16.75 28.85
CA PHE A 84 23.91 16.96 28.90
C PHE A 84 24.38 17.65 27.62
N ARG A 85 25.39 18.51 27.75
CA ARG A 85 26.01 19.17 26.60
C ARG A 85 27.44 18.71 26.40
N VAL A 86 27.88 18.74 25.16
CA VAL A 86 29.25 18.44 24.76
C VAL A 86 29.70 19.36 23.63
N SER A 87 31.00 19.60 23.50
CA SER A 87 31.53 20.27 22.31
C SER A 87 31.24 19.44 21.05
N PRO A 88 31.10 20.07 19.87
CA PRO A 88 30.92 19.40 18.58
C PRO A 88 32.23 18.77 18.09
N ASP A 89 32.85 17.95 18.94
CA ASP A 89 34.08 17.22 18.70
C ASP A 89 33.83 15.73 18.98
N PRO A 90 34.14 14.82 18.04
CA PRO A 90 33.90 13.39 18.21
C PRO A 90 34.58 12.80 19.45
N THR A 91 35.80 13.26 19.80
CA THR A 91 36.53 12.76 20.97
C THR A 91 35.81 13.13 22.26
N ALA A 92 35.32 14.36 22.35
CA ALA A 92 34.52 14.84 23.48
C ALA A 92 33.20 14.06 23.61
N VAL A 93 32.50 13.80 22.49
CA VAL A 93 31.27 12.99 22.48
C VAL A 93 31.53 11.60 23.04
N VAL A 94 32.55 10.90 22.54
CA VAL A 94 32.91 9.55 23.00
C VAL A 94 33.30 9.56 24.48
N ALA A 95 34.09 10.55 24.93
CA ALA A 95 34.46 10.69 26.32
C ALA A 95 33.23 10.88 27.22
N LYS A 96 32.28 11.73 26.81
CA LYS A 96 31.04 11.98 27.55
C LYS A 96 30.16 10.72 27.62
N LEU A 97 30.00 10.01 26.50
CA LEU A 97 29.27 8.74 26.45
C LEU A 97 29.89 7.68 27.37
N ARG A 98 31.23 7.59 27.41
CA ARG A 98 31.93 6.68 28.33
C ARG A 98 31.63 7.01 29.79
N THR A 99 31.67 8.30 30.15
CA THR A 99 31.33 8.75 31.51
C THR A 99 29.89 8.37 31.87
N LEU A 100 28.92 8.64 30.98
CA LEU A 100 27.51 8.33 31.22
C LEU A 100 27.26 6.82 31.31
N SER A 101 27.95 6.02 30.50
CA SER A 101 27.89 4.55 30.56
C SER A 101 28.45 4.01 31.89
N GLN A 102 29.48 4.64 32.45
CA GLN A 102 30.05 4.28 33.76
C GLN A 102 29.22 4.79 34.95
N GLN A 103 28.34 5.77 34.73
CA GLN A 103 27.55 6.42 35.78
C GLN A 103 26.05 6.47 35.41
N PRO A 104 25.35 5.32 35.32
CA PRO A 104 23.93 5.27 34.94
C PRO A 104 23.01 6.09 35.86
N GLN A 105 23.44 6.32 37.11
CA GLN A 105 22.77 7.17 38.10
C GLN A 105 22.50 8.59 37.56
N LEU A 106 23.40 9.13 36.74
CA LEU A 106 23.22 10.46 36.13
C LEU A 106 22.05 10.50 35.15
N LEU A 107 21.87 9.43 34.36
CA LEU A 107 20.74 9.31 33.45
C LEU A 107 19.43 9.21 34.23
N ALA A 108 19.40 8.37 35.26
CA ALA A 108 18.24 8.20 36.12
C ALA A 108 17.81 9.51 36.83
N GLN A 109 18.78 10.32 37.27
CA GLN A 109 18.52 11.64 37.86
C GLN A 109 17.87 12.59 36.84
N VAL A 110 18.40 12.67 35.62
CA VAL A 110 17.81 13.49 34.56
C VAL A 110 16.40 13.01 34.22
N THR A 111 16.19 11.69 34.07
CA THR A 111 14.85 11.13 33.85
C THR A 111 13.90 11.57 34.95
N HIS A 112 14.29 11.45 36.23
CA HIS A 112 13.46 11.88 37.36
C HIS A 112 13.07 13.37 37.31
N HIS A 113 14.01 14.24 36.94
CA HIS A 113 13.71 15.67 36.76
C HIS A 113 12.76 15.91 35.57
N LEU A 114 12.92 15.19 34.46
CA LEU A 114 12.03 15.28 33.30
C LEU A 114 10.60 14.85 33.67
N GLU A 115 10.43 13.83 34.52
CA GLU A 115 9.11 13.41 35.00
C GLU A 115 8.35 14.50 35.77
N GLN A 116 9.10 15.33 36.50
CA GLN A 116 8.56 16.42 37.31
C GLN A 116 8.42 17.73 36.53
N THR A 117 8.94 17.78 35.30
CA THR A 117 8.92 18.99 34.49
C THR A 117 7.59 19.09 33.75
N PRO A 118 6.76 20.11 34.01
CA PRO A 118 5.52 20.30 33.28
C PRO A 118 5.82 20.75 31.83
N HIS A 119 5.18 20.08 30.87
CA HIS A 119 5.23 20.48 29.48
C HIS A 119 4.01 21.32 29.12
N ARG A 120 4.27 22.42 28.41
CA ARG A 120 3.20 23.28 27.91
C ARG A 120 2.43 22.60 26.80
N SER A 121 1.10 22.61 26.89
CA SER A 121 0.26 22.18 25.79
C SER A 121 0.19 23.25 24.69
N VAL A 122 -0.10 22.82 23.47
CA VAL A 122 -0.37 23.73 22.34
C VAL A 122 -1.50 24.71 22.69
N ALA A 123 -2.56 24.22 23.34
CA ALA A 123 -3.67 25.05 23.79
C ALA A 123 -3.21 26.15 24.76
N ALA A 124 -2.33 25.82 25.72
CA ALA A 124 -1.78 26.82 26.63
C ALA A 124 -0.90 27.84 25.90
N MET A 125 -0.07 27.41 24.93
CA MET A 125 0.74 28.33 24.13
C MET A 125 -0.11 29.28 23.29
N VAL A 126 -1.18 28.77 22.66
CA VAL A 126 -2.16 29.57 21.92
C VAL A 126 -2.83 30.59 22.85
N GLN A 127 -3.17 30.20 24.09
CA GLN A 127 -3.77 31.10 25.06
C GLN A 127 -2.83 32.26 25.44
N ASP A 128 -1.54 32.02 25.60
CA ASP A 128 -0.57 33.09 25.86
C ASP A 128 -0.48 34.07 24.70
N TYR A 129 -0.49 33.56 23.46
CA TYR A 129 -0.54 34.44 22.29
C TYR A 129 -1.79 35.32 22.32
N PHE A 130 -2.96 34.77 22.65
CA PHE A 130 -4.17 35.58 22.83
C PHE A 130 -4.04 36.60 23.96
N GLN A 131 -3.44 36.24 25.09
CA GLN A 131 -3.22 37.17 26.21
C GLN A 131 -2.26 38.30 25.83
N LEU A 132 -1.15 38.01 25.14
CA LEU A 132 -0.20 39.04 24.68
C LEU A 132 -0.85 39.99 23.68
N LEU A 133 -1.66 39.48 22.77
CA LEU A 133 -2.42 40.30 21.82
C LEU A 133 -3.47 41.16 22.53
N ALA A 134 -4.15 40.61 23.55
CA ALA A 134 -5.12 41.34 24.36
C ALA A 134 -4.49 42.42 25.25
N LEU A 135 -3.35 42.15 25.88
CA LEU A 135 -2.63 43.11 26.74
C LEU A 135 -2.11 44.32 25.96
N ARG A 136 -1.69 44.12 24.71
CA ARG A 136 -1.33 45.21 23.79
C ARG A 136 -2.53 46.00 23.31
N ALA A 137 -3.74 45.43 23.36
CA ALA A 137 -4.98 46.17 23.07
C ALA A 137 -5.37 47.14 24.20
N THR A 138 -4.93 46.89 25.44
CA THR A 138 -5.32 47.65 26.63
C THR A 138 -4.35 48.74 27.08
N THR A 139 -3.14 48.85 26.51
CA THR A 139 -2.24 49.98 26.78
C THR A 139 -2.76 51.24 26.08
N PRO A 140 -3.06 52.34 26.79
CA PRO A 140 -3.48 53.59 26.16
C PRO A 140 -2.26 54.25 25.53
N SER A 141 -2.09 54.08 24.22
CA SER A 141 -1.21 54.95 23.44
C SER A 141 -1.93 56.25 23.14
N ILE A 142 -1.27 57.35 23.51
CA ILE A 142 -1.56 58.71 23.11
C ILE A 142 -1.53 58.76 21.56
N VAL A 143 -2.59 59.33 20.98
CA VAL A 143 -2.90 59.59 19.55
C VAL A 143 -3.48 58.42 18.71
N GLN A 144 -4.68 58.71 18.17
CA GLN A 144 -5.55 57.97 17.24
C GLN A 144 -4.91 57.58 15.88
N PRO A 145 -5.47 56.62 15.08
CA PRO A 145 -6.91 56.33 14.92
C PRO A 145 -7.35 54.89 15.21
N GLU A 146 -8.45 54.77 15.97
CA GLU A 146 -9.09 53.52 16.39
C GLU A 146 -9.70 52.68 15.24
N SER A 147 -9.68 53.18 14.01
CA SER A 147 -10.19 52.49 12.81
C SER A 147 -9.31 51.29 12.40
N ASP A 148 -7.98 51.42 12.52
CA ASP A 148 -7.04 50.45 11.92
C ASP A 148 -6.72 49.24 12.80
N ARG A 149 -6.89 49.36 14.12
CA ARG A 149 -6.58 48.26 15.05
C ARG A 149 -7.68 47.21 15.09
N TRP A 150 -8.94 47.66 15.09
CA TRP A 150 -10.08 46.75 14.98
C TRP A 150 -10.22 46.16 13.57
N SER A 151 -9.74 46.85 12.52
CA SER A 151 -9.69 46.27 11.18
C SER A 151 -8.64 45.16 11.09
N LEU A 152 -7.46 45.31 11.70
CA LEU A 152 -6.43 44.25 11.77
C LEU A 152 -6.89 43.02 12.55
N LEU A 153 -7.55 43.20 13.71
CA LEU A 153 -8.13 42.09 14.47
C LEU A 153 -9.22 41.37 13.69
N ARG A 154 -10.15 42.11 13.06
CA ARG A 154 -11.19 41.53 12.19
C ARG A 154 -10.59 40.82 10.99
N TYR A 155 -9.54 41.37 10.40
CA TYR A 155 -8.80 40.77 9.30
C TYR A 155 -8.16 39.44 9.73
N PHE A 156 -7.46 39.41 10.86
CA PHE A 156 -6.84 38.19 11.37
C PHE A 156 -7.89 37.13 11.74
N GLN A 157 -9.00 37.54 12.36
CA GLN A 157 -10.10 36.64 12.70
C GLN A 157 -10.77 36.08 11.44
N ALA A 158 -10.97 36.91 10.42
CA ALA A 158 -11.48 36.47 9.12
C ALA A 158 -10.48 35.53 8.41
N GLU A 159 -9.17 35.78 8.52
CA GLU A 159 -8.14 34.95 7.91
C GLU A 159 -8.04 33.58 8.58
N VAL A 160 -8.13 33.53 9.92
CA VAL A 160 -8.21 32.28 10.67
C VAL A 160 -9.48 31.51 10.32
N GLN A 161 -10.62 32.19 10.19
CA GLN A 161 -11.87 31.56 9.75
C GLN A 161 -11.77 31.03 8.30
N ARG A 162 -11.15 31.78 7.39
CA ARG A 162 -10.89 31.33 6.01
C ARG A 162 -9.97 30.12 5.99
N SER A 163 -8.89 30.14 6.77
CA SER A 163 -7.95 29.02 6.86
C SER A 163 -8.63 27.78 7.45
N GLN A 164 -9.48 27.93 8.47
CA GLN A 164 -10.28 26.82 9.01
C GLN A 164 -11.30 26.29 7.99
N ALA A 165 -11.99 27.17 7.27
CA ALA A 165 -12.92 26.79 6.21
C ALA A 165 -12.20 26.05 5.07
N GLN A 166 -11.03 26.53 4.66
CA GLN A 166 -10.18 25.86 3.68
C GLN A 166 -9.67 24.50 4.17
N ALA A 167 -9.30 24.39 5.46
CA ALA A 167 -8.89 23.11 6.03
C ALA A 167 -10.04 22.10 6.03
N LEU A 168 -11.27 22.55 6.33
CA LEU A 168 -12.46 21.71 6.28
C LEU A 168 -12.79 21.29 4.84
N ASP A 169 -12.71 22.22 3.88
CA ASP A 169 -12.95 21.95 2.46
C ASP A 169 -11.87 21.02 1.87
N ASN A 170 -10.61 21.22 2.25
CA ASN A 170 -9.53 20.31 1.88
C ASN A 170 -9.78 18.92 2.47
N TRP A 171 -10.24 18.82 3.72
CA TRP A 171 -10.53 17.55 4.36
C TRP A 171 -11.70 16.81 3.68
N THR A 172 -12.79 17.51 3.34
CA THR A 172 -13.91 16.91 2.59
C THR A 172 -13.47 16.48 1.20
N HIS A 173 -12.64 17.29 0.52
CA HIS A 173 -12.08 16.94 -0.78
C HIS A 173 -11.17 15.71 -0.70
N TRP A 174 -10.33 15.61 0.34
CA TRP A 174 -9.51 14.42 0.61
C TRP A 174 -10.37 13.18 0.85
N GLN A 175 -11.45 13.29 1.64
CA GLN A 175 -12.37 12.19 1.86
C GLN A 175 -13.05 11.73 0.56
N GLN A 176 -13.51 12.68 -0.26
CA GLN A 176 -14.12 12.37 -1.56
C GLN A 176 -13.13 11.69 -2.49
N THR A 177 -11.90 12.19 -2.54
CA THR A 177 -10.82 11.60 -3.35
C THR A 177 -10.52 10.17 -2.89
N GLN A 178 -10.48 9.93 -1.57
CA GLN A 178 -10.28 8.59 -1.02
C GLN A 178 -11.43 7.64 -1.38
N ALA A 179 -12.67 8.11 -1.31
CA ALA A 179 -13.85 7.33 -1.70
C ALA A 179 -13.83 7.01 -3.21
N GLN A 180 -13.45 7.97 -4.05
CA GLN A 180 -13.25 7.76 -5.49
C GLN A 180 -12.17 6.72 -5.76
N LEU A 181 -11.03 6.78 -5.06
CA LEU A 181 -9.96 5.80 -5.21
C LEU A 181 -10.44 4.38 -4.87
N GLN A 182 -11.18 4.22 -3.77
CA GLN A 182 -11.78 2.93 -3.38
C GLN A 182 -12.78 2.43 -4.43
N GLN A 183 -13.62 3.33 -4.96
CA GLN A 183 -14.56 2.99 -6.01
C GLN A 183 -13.84 2.54 -7.29
N THR A 184 -12.83 3.28 -7.74
CA THR A 184 -12.02 2.93 -8.91
C THR A 184 -11.28 1.62 -8.70
N GLN A 185 -10.76 1.35 -7.51
CA GLN A 185 -10.10 0.08 -7.19
C GLN A 185 -11.09 -1.10 -7.27
N THR A 186 -12.32 -0.91 -6.77
CA THR A 186 -13.38 -1.92 -6.87
C THR A 186 -13.79 -2.15 -8.33
N GLN A 187 -13.90 -1.10 -9.13
CA GLN A 187 -14.17 -1.19 -10.57
C GLN A 187 -13.06 -1.92 -11.32
N TRP A 188 -11.79 -1.71 -10.96
CA TRP A 188 -10.67 -2.45 -11.53
C TRP A 188 -10.76 -3.94 -11.21
N GLN A 189 -11.06 -4.30 -9.97
CA GLN A 189 -11.24 -5.70 -9.57
C GLN A 189 -12.40 -6.36 -10.34
N GLN A 190 -13.52 -5.65 -10.51
CA GLN A 190 -14.67 -6.15 -11.28
C GLN A 190 -14.31 -6.34 -12.76
N THR A 191 -13.66 -5.35 -13.37
CA THR A 191 -13.21 -5.44 -14.77
C THR A 191 -12.23 -6.60 -14.96
N GLN A 192 -11.32 -6.80 -14.01
CA GLN A 192 -10.37 -7.91 -14.04
C GLN A 192 -11.08 -9.27 -13.96
N ALA A 193 -12.08 -9.41 -13.08
CA ALA A 193 -12.88 -10.63 -12.98
C ALA A 193 -13.68 -10.90 -14.27
N GLN A 194 -14.27 -9.87 -14.86
CA GLN A 194 -14.96 -9.97 -16.15
C GLN A 194 -14.02 -10.40 -17.28
N LEU A 195 -12.80 -9.88 -17.32
CA LEU A 195 -11.79 -10.28 -18.31
C LEU A 195 -11.45 -11.77 -18.17
N GLN A 196 -11.27 -12.25 -16.93
CA GLN A 196 -11.00 -13.66 -16.66
C GLN A 196 -12.17 -14.56 -17.07
N GLU A 197 -13.41 -14.13 -16.82
CA GLU A 197 -14.59 -14.87 -17.23
C GLU A 197 -14.71 -14.95 -18.76
N ILE A 198 -14.52 -13.83 -19.47
CA ILE A 198 -14.53 -13.81 -20.94
C ILE A 198 -13.42 -14.69 -21.51
N GLN A 199 -12.23 -14.68 -20.92
CA GLN A 199 -11.14 -15.57 -21.32
C GLN A 199 -11.50 -17.05 -21.14
N ALA A 200 -12.14 -17.41 -20.02
CA ALA A 200 -12.61 -18.77 -19.78
C ALA A 200 -13.70 -19.19 -20.78
N GLN A 201 -14.64 -18.30 -21.09
CA GLN A 201 -15.67 -18.54 -22.12
C GLN A 201 -15.06 -18.73 -23.51
N LEU A 202 -14.05 -17.94 -23.86
CA LEU A 202 -13.33 -18.09 -25.13
C LEU A 202 -12.60 -19.45 -25.21
N GLN A 203 -11.99 -19.89 -24.12
CA GLN A 203 -11.36 -21.22 -24.06
C GLN A 203 -12.39 -22.35 -24.18
N ASP A 204 -13.54 -22.25 -23.50
CA ASP A 204 -14.61 -23.25 -23.61
C ASP A 204 -15.19 -23.32 -25.03
N THR A 205 -15.49 -22.18 -25.64
CA THR A 205 -15.98 -22.11 -27.02
C THR A 205 -14.95 -22.67 -28.01
N GLN A 206 -13.66 -22.39 -27.83
CA GLN A 206 -12.61 -22.98 -28.65
C GLN A 206 -12.54 -24.50 -28.49
N ALA A 207 -12.66 -25.02 -27.25
CA ALA A 207 -12.70 -26.46 -26.99
C ALA A 207 -13.90 -27.13 -27.67
N ARG A 208 -15.08 -26.49 -27.62
CA ARG A 208 -16.29 -26.96 -28.30
C ARG A 208 -16.14 -26.99 -29.82
N LEU A 209 -15.53 -25.97 -30.41
CA LEU A 209 -15.25 -25.94 -31.85
C LEU A 209 -14.30 -27.07 -32.25
N ASN A 210 -13.21 -27.28 -31.51
CA ASN A 210 -12.28 -28.38 -31.77
C ASN A 210 -12.97 -29.76 -31.64
N HIS A 211 -13.87 -29.90 -30.65
CA HIS A 211 -14.64 -31.11 -30.48
C HIS A 211 -15.62 -31.35 -31.64
N ALA A 212 -16.35 -30.33 -32.07
CA ALA A 212 -17.28 -30.41 -33.20
C ALA A 212 -16.55 -30.73 -34.51
N ASP A 213 -15.38 -30.13 -34.73
CA ASP A 213 -14.52 -30.40 -35.89
C ASP A 213 -14.05 -31.87 -35.90
N SER A 214 -13.61 -32.38 -34.75
CA SER A 214 -13.24 -33.80 -34.59
C SER A 214 -14.43 -34.74 -34.86
N GLN A 215 -15.63 -34.39 -34.39
CA GLN A 215 -16.84 -35.16 -34.67
C GLN A 215 -17.22 -35.14 -36.16
N TYR A 216 -17.09 -33.99 -36.82
CA TYR A 216 -17.34 -33.86 -38.25
C TYR A 216 -16.39 -34.76 -39.04
N HIS A 217 -15.09 -34.73 -38.72
CA HIS A 217 -14.10 -35.61 -39.34
C HIS A 217 -14.38 -37.09 -39.10
N TYR A 218 -14.78 -37.47 -37.89
CA TYR A 218 -15.17 -38.84 -37.57
C TYR A 218 -16.39 -39.30 -38.39
N ALA A 219 -17.43 -38.46 -38.46
CA ALA A 219 -18.63 -38.75 -39.23
C ALA A 219 -18.32 -38.91 -40.73
N LEU A 220 -17.48 -38.03 -41.29
CA LEU A 220 -17.05 -38.12 -42.69
C LEU A 220 -16.28 -39.42 -42.96
N ALA A 221 -15.37 -39.81 -42.07
CA ALA A 221 -14.63 -41.06 -42.17
C ALA A 221 -15.55 -42.29 -42.10
N HIS A 222 -16.53 -42.27 -41.19
CA HIS A 222 -17.53 -43.33 -41.06
C HIS A 222 -18.40 -43.45 -42.31
N LEU A 223 -18.83 -42.32 -42.90
CA LEU A 223 -19.65 -42.30 -44.11
C LEU A 223 -18.87 -42.83 -45.33
N ARG A 224 -17.58 -42.50 -45.46
CA ARG A 224 -16.70 -43.09 -46.48
C ARG A 224 -16.55 -44.60 -46.29
N HIS A 225 -16.39 -45.04 -45.05
CA HIS A 225 -16.27 -46.46 -44.73
C HIS A 225 -17.53 -47.24 -45.10
N THR A 226 -18.72 -46.73 -44.75
CA THR A 226 -19.99 -47.38 -45.10
C THR A 226 -20.27 -47.35 -46.60
N GLN A 227 -19.91 -46.27 -47.30
CA GLN A 227 -19.97 -46.24 -48.77
C GLN A 227 -19.10 -47.33 -49.41
N ALA A 228 -17.85 -47.47 -48.96
CA ALA A 228 -16.95 -48.53 -49.45
C ALA A 228 -17.49 -49.94 -49.14
N GLN A 229 -18.09 -50.14 -47.97
CA GLN A 229 -18.76 -51.42 -47.64
C GLN A 229 -19.95 -51.72 -48.55
N VAL A 230 -20.77 -50.71 -48.86
CA VAL A 230 -21.90 -50.86 -49.79
C VAL A 230 -21.42 -51.17 -51.20
N GLU A 231 -20.35 -50.53 -51.66
CA GLU A 231 -19.72 -50.84 -52.96
C GLU A 231 -19.17 -52.26 -53.00
N THR A 232 -18.42 -52.67 -51.98
CA THR A 232 -17.89 -54.04 -51.86
C THR A 232 -19.03 -55.07 -51.87
N ALA A 233 -20.09 -54.86 -51.08
CA ALA A 233 -21.25 -55.75 -51.06
C ALA A 233 -21.99 -55.80 -52.41
N ARG A 234 -22.09 -54.67 -53.12
CA ARG A 234 -22.66 -54.63 -54.48
C ARG A 234 -21.80 -55.41 -55.48
N GLU A 235 -20.48 -55.26 -55.41
CA GLU A 235 -19.55 -56.03 -56.25
C GLU A 235 -19.65 -57.53 -55.95
N GLU A 236 -19.74 -57.92 -54.68
CA GLU A 236 -19.94 -59.32 -54.27
C GLU A 236 -21.27 -59.88 -54.77
N ILE A 237 -22.38 -59.14 -54.63
CA ILE A 237 -23.69 -59.54 -55.17
C ILE A 237 -23.61 -59.66 -56.69
N HIS A 238 -23.01 -58.70 -57.38
CA HIS A 238 -22.87 -58.75 -58.83
C HIS A 238 -22.01 -59.92 -59.30
N ALA A 239 -20.90 -60.20 -58.60
CA ALA A 239 -20.05 -61.37 -58.84
C ALA A 239 -20.82 -62.68 -58.59
N MET A 240 -21.62 -62.73 -57.53
CA MET A 240 -22.50 -63.87 -57.23
C MET A 240 -23.55 -64.06 -58.34
N GLU A 241 -24.23 -62.99 -58.78
CA GLU A 241 -25.26 -63.01 -59.82
C GLU A 241 -24.74 -63.42 -61.19
N THR A 242 -23.50 -63.04 -61.52
CA THR A 242 -22.86 -63.39 -62.78
C THR A 242 -22.26 -64.81 -62.79
N SER A 243 -22.18 -65.47 -61.63
CA SER A 243 -21.63 -66.82 -61.46
C SER A 243 -22.46 -67.91 -62.15
N LYS A 244 -21.79 -69.01 -62.51
CA LYS A 244 -22.42 -70.16 -63.19
C LYS A 244 -23.56 -70.78 -62.35
N PHE A 245 -23.39 -70.87 -61.04
CA PHE A 245 -24.37 -71.42 -60.12
C PHE A 245 -25.64 -70.57 -60.03
N TRP A 246 -25.51 -69.24 -60.01
CA TRP A 246 -26.66 -68.34 -59.92
C TRP A 246 -27.47 -68.31 -61.22
N LYS A 247 -26.79 -68.29 -62.37
CA LYS A 247 -27.44 -68.43 -63.69
C LYS A 247 -28.18 -69.75 -63.85
N LEU A 248 -27.61 -70.86 -63.35
CA LEU A 248 -28.30 -72.16 -63.29
C LEU A 248 -29.54 -72.12 -62.39
N ARG A 249 -29.43 -71.49 -61.22
CA ARG A 249 -30.54 -71.30 -60.29
C ARG A 249 -31.70 -70.49 -60.92
N ASP A 250 -31.39 -69.38 -61.57
CA ASP A 250 -32.41 -68.54 -62.22
C ASP A 250 -33.06 -69.24 -63.42
N ALA A 251 -32.27 -69.97 -64.23
CA ALA A 251 -32.80 -70.81 -65.30
C ALA A 251 -33.74 -71.91 -64.75
N TRP A 252 -33.39 -72.55 -63.64
CA TRP A 252 -34.25 -73.52 -62.95
C TRP A 252 -35.55 -72.88 -62.44
N PHE A 253 -35.50 -71.68 -61.86
CA PHE A 253 -36.71 -70.96 -61.44
C PHE A 253 -37.61 -70.56 -62.63
N GLN A 254 -37.04 -70.17 -63.77
CA GLN A 254 -37.81 -69.90 -65.00
C GLN A 254 -38.49 -71.15 -65.53
N VAL A 255 -37.77 -72.28 -65.60
CA VAL A 255 -38.32 -73.59 -65.97
C VAL A 255 -39.48 -73.98 -65.04
N LYS A 256 -39.30 -73.81 -63.72
CA LYS A 256 -40.34 -74.09 -62.72
C LYS A 256 -41.57 -73.17 -62.87
N LYS A 257 -41.39 -71.91 -63.28
CA LYS A 257 -42.48 -70.94 -63.48
C LYS A 257 -43.29 -71.21 -64.75
N VAL A 258 -42.64 -71.72 -65.81
CA VAL A 258 -43.29 -72.17 -67.05
C VAL A 258 -44.06 -73.47 -66.82
N LEU A 259 -43.46 -74.41 -66.08
CA LEU A 259 -44.13 -75.66 -65.65
C LEU A 259 -45.27 -75.41 -64.64
N GLY A 260 -45.21 -74.32 -63.87
CA GLY A 260 -46.27 -73.92 -62.93
C GLY A 260 -47.42 -73.10 -63.54
N ARG A 261 -47.30 -72.65 -64.80
CA ARG A 261 -48.39 -71.99 -65.56
C ARG A 261 -49.05 -72.91 -66.60
N SER A 262 -48.70 -74.19 -66.59
CA SER A 262 -49.30 -75.21 -67.45
C SER A 262 -50.21 -76.14 -66.65
N THR A 263 -51.32 -75.59 -66.16
CA THR A 263 -52.57 -76.35 -65.96
C THR A 263 -53.70 -75.55 -66.59
N PRO A 264 -54.31 -76.06 -67.69
CA PRO A 264 -55.54 -75.50 -68.22
C PRO A 264 -56.73 -75.99 -67.38
N GLN A 265 -57.64 -75.07 -67.07
CA GLN A 265 -59.09 -75.26 -67.19
C GLN A 265 -59.70 -73.88 -67.48
#